data_AF-S4RA34-F1
#
_entry.id   AF-S4RA34-F1
#
_cell.length_a   1.000
_cell.length_b   1.000
_cell.length_c   1.000
_cell.angle_alpha   90.00
_cell.angle_beta   90.00
_cell.angle_gamma   90.00
#
_symmetry.space_group_name_H-M   'P 1'
#
loop_
_entity.id
_entity.type
_entity.pdbx_description
1 polymer ?
#
loop_
_entity_poly.entity_id
_entity_poly.type
_entity_poly.pdbx_seq_one_letter_code
_entity_poly.pdbx_strand_id
1 'polypeptide(L)'
;QGLLQLLEPVVIVRCRQSDLALVKSSVTKNIPTYRAATKKEICITVDEQLFLPLDICGGVELYNANAKIKVSNTLDSRLEFMSHQMMPEIRVYLYGKNSNRKFND
;
A
#
# COMPACT_ATOMS: atom_id res chain seq x y z
N GLN A 1 -1.48 -6.51 3.18
CA GLN A 1 -2.49 -5.50 3.58
C GLN A 1 -3.39 -5.09 2.41
N GLY A 2 -2.84 -4.67 1.26
CA GLY A 2 -3.66 -4.19 0.13
C GLY A 2 -4.79 -5.13 -0.34
N LEU A 3 -4.56 -6.45 -0.39
CA LEU A 3 -5.61 -7.42 -0.76
C LEU A 3 -6.81 -7.40 0.18
N LEU A 4 -6.57 -7.25 1.49
CA LEU A 4 -7.62 -7.19 2.52
C LEU A 4 -8.38 -5.86 2.54
N GLN A 5 -7.82 -4.81 1.94
CA GLN A 5 -8.52 -3.54 1.77
C GLN A 5 -9.42 -3.55 0.53
N LEU A 6 -9.02 -4.27 -0.53
CA LEU A 6 -9.79 -4.36 -1.76
C LEU A 6 -10.99 -5.32 -1.62
N LEU A 7 -10.80 -6.49 -1.00
CA LEU A 7 -11.82 -7.54 -0.80
C LEU A 7 -12.57 -7.98 -2.08
N GLU A 8 -11.96 -7.77 -3.25
CA GLU A 8 -12.49 -8.19 -4.55
C GLU A 8 -12.02 -9.60 -4.93
N PRO A 9 -12.79 -10.34 -5.76
CA PRO A 9 -12.42 -11.69 -6.20
C PRO A 9 -11.27 -11.69 -7.20
N VAL A 10 -11.09 -10.62 -7.97
CA VAL A 10 -10.03 -10.49 -8.97
C VAL A 10 -9.27 -9.20 -8.73
N VAL A 11 -7.95 -9.32 -8.60
CA VAL A 11 -7.05 -8.20 -8.30
C VAL A 11 -5.88 -8.19 -9.26
N ILE A 12 -5.63 -7.03 -9.85
CA ILE A 12 -4.50 -6.78 -10.73
C ILE A 12 -3.43 -6.03 -9.93
N VAL A 13 -2.20 -6.54 -9.90
CA VAL A 13 -1.08 -5.95 -9.18
C VAL A 13 -0.10 -5.34 -10.16
N ARG A 14 0.18 -4.04 -10.00
CA ARG A 14 1.24 -3.32 -10.71
C ARG A 14 2.43 -3.11 -9.79
N CYS A 15 3.61 -3.30 -10.36
CA CYS A 15 4.88 -3.15 -9.66
C CYS A 15 5.92 -2.54 -10.58
N ARG A 16 7.09 -2.22 -10.04
CA ARG A 16 8.25 -1.82 -10.83
C ARG A 16 8.81 -3.04 -11.57
N GLN A 17 9.37 -2.83 -12.76
CA GLN A 17 9.92 -3.91 -13.59
C GLN A 17 11.03 -4.72 -12.87
N SER A 18 11.87 -4.06 -12.06
CA SER A 18 12.92 -4.72 -11.25
C SER A 18 12.34 -5.67 -10.19
N ASP A 19 11.12 -5.42 -9.73
CA ASP A 19 10.54 -6.09 -8.57
C ASP A 19 9.59 -7.23 -8.98
N LEU A 20 9.37 -7.42 -10.29
CA LEU A 20 8.39 -8.37 -10.83
C LEU A 20 8.60 -9.81 -10.32
N ALA A 21 9.85 -10.28 -10.26
CA ALA A 21 10.15 -11.62 -9.75
C ALA A 21 9.81 -11.76 -8.26
N LEU A 22 10.13 -10.73 -7.46
CA LEU A 22 9.83 -10.69 -6.03
C LEU A 22 8.32 -10.63 -5.78
N VAL A 23 7.60 -9.81 -6.55
CA VAL A 23 6.15 -9.64 -6.44
C VAL A 23 5.43 -10.93 -6.81
N LYS A 24 5.80 -11.61 -7.90
CA LYS A 24 5.22 -12.91 -8.26
C LYS A 24 5.38 -13.94 -7.13
N SER A 25 6.58 -14.06 -6.57
CA SER A 25 6.83 -14.98 -5.44
C SER A 25 6.01 -14.60 -4.19
N SER A 26 5.83 -13.30 -3.96
CA SER A 26 5.08 -12.78 -2.82
C SER A 26 3.58 -13.01 -2.98
N VAL A 27 3.04 -12.84 -4.19
CA VAL A 27 1.62 -13.11 -4.49
C VAL A 27 1.29 -14.57 -4.17
N THR A 28 2.10 -15.52 -4.65
CA THR A 28 1.89 -16.95 -4.38
C THR A 28 1.89 -17.26 -2.88
N LYS A 29 2.78 -16.64 -2.10
CA LYS A 29 2.85 -16.81 -0.64
C LYS A 29 1.64 -16.22 0.10
N ASN A 30 1.03 -15.16 -0.42
CA ASN A 30 -0.04 -14.42 0.27
C ASN A 30 -1.45 -14.94 -0.02
N ILE A 31 -1.68 -15.69 -1.10
CA ILE A 31 -2.97 -16.34 -1.41
C ILE A 31 -3.50 -17.18 -0.22
N PRO A 32 -2.72 -18.11 0.39
CA PRO A 32 -3.23 -18.90 1.52
C PRO A 32 -3.54 -18.04 2.74
N THR A 33 -2.72 -17.02 3.03
CA THR A 33 -2.95 -16.08 4.13
C THR A 33 -4.24 -15.29 3.94
N TYR A 34 -4.52 -14.83 2.72
CA TYR A 34 -5.76 -14.15 2.39
C TYR A 34 -6.98 -15.07 2.55
N ARG A 35 -6.89 -16.31 2.05
CA ARG A 35 -7.95 -17.31 2.19
C ARG A 35 -8.24 -17.65 3.65
N ALA A 36 -7.21 -17.76 4.49
CA ALA A 36 -7.38 -18.01 5.92
C ALA A 36 -8.10 -16.85 6.63
N ALA A 37 -7.77 -15.61 6.29
CA ALA A 37 -8.35 -14.43 6.92
C ALA A 37 -9.80 -14.13 6.45
N THR A 38 -10.10 -14.31 5.16
CA THR A 38 -11.38 -13.88 4.57
C THR A 38 -12.33 -15.04 4.23
N LYS A 39 -11.82 -16.28 4.19
CA LYS A 39 -12.53 -17.49 3.71
C LYS A 39 -13.03 -17.38 2.27
N LYS A 40 -12.51 -16.42 1.49
CA LYS A 40 -12.83 -16.20 0.08
C LYS A 40 -11.67 -16.62 -0.81
N GLU A 41 -11.99 -17.05 -2.02
CA GLU A 41 -10.99 -17.26 -3.06
C GLU A 41 -10.69 -15.96 -3.79
N ILE A 42 -9.45 -15.82 -4.26
CA ILE A 42 -8.96 -14.62 -4.93
C ILE A 42 -8.09 -15.03 -6.12
N CYS A 43 -8.31 -14.38 -7.26
CA CYS A 43 -7.47 -14.47 -8.44
C CYS A 43 -6.61 -13.22 -8.51
N ILE A 44 -5.28 -13.39 -8.38
CA ILE A 44 -4.33 -12.28 -8.41
C ILE A 44 -3.50 -12.40 -9.69
N THR A 45 -3.57 -11.37 -10.53
CA THR A 45 -2.77 -11.26 -11.76
C THR A 45 -1.76 -10.14 -11.61
N VAL A 46 -0.51 -10.38 -12.00
CA VAL A 46 0.53 -9.33 -12.04
C VAL A 46 0.54 -8.76 -13.46
N ASP A 47 0.44 -7.44 -13.58
CA ASP A 47 0.51 -6.74 -14.86
C ASP A 47 1.96 -6.76 -15.37
N GLU A 48 2.15 -7.24 -16.60
CA GLU A 48 3.46 -7.30 -17.27
C GLU A 48 3.59 -6.28 -18.42
N GLN A 49 2.53 -5.51 -18.68
CA GLN A 49 2.50 -4.49 -19.73
C GLN A 49 2.63 -3.09 -19.14
N LEU A 50 1.99 -2.85 -18.00
CA LEU A 50 2.01 -1.57 -17.31
C LEU A 50 2.74 -1.66 -15.97
N PHE A 51 3.93 -1.06 -15.93
CA PHE A 51 4.78 -1.00 -14.75
C PHE A 51 4.66 0.36 -14.04
N LEU A 52 5.01 0.35 -12.76
CA LEU A 52 5.21 1.59 -12.02
C LEU A 52 6.46 2.35 -12.54
N PRO A 53 6.46 3.69 -12.47
CA PRO A 53 7.63 4.51 -12.81
C PRO A 53 8.90 4.07 -12.06
N LEU A 54 10.06 4.25 -12.71
CA LEU A 54 11.38 3.91 -12.15
C LEU A 54 11.78 4.81 -10.96
N ASP A 55 11.22 6.01 -10.89
CA ASP A 55 11.53 7.00 -9.84
C ASP A 55 10.90 6.65 -8.50
N ILE A 56 9.95 5.70 -8.47
CA ILE A 56 9.34 5.23 -7.23
C ILE A 56 10.33 4.32 -6.49
N CYS A 57 10.48 4.54 -5.19
CA CYS A 57 11.39 3.78 -4.33
C CYS A 57 11.03 2.28 -4.27
N GLY A 58 9.75 1.97 -4.46
CA GLY A 58 9.23 0.61 -4.61
C GLY A 58 7.82 0.44 -4.07
N GLY A 59 7.41 -0.82 -4.00
CA GLY A 59 6.08 -1.24 -3.55
C GLY A 59 5.15 -1.55 -4.72
N VAL A 60 3.84 -1.61 -4.42
CA VAL A 60 2.85 -2.13 -5.37
C VAL A 60 1.57 -1.29 -5.36
N GLU A 61 0.95 -1.19 -6.51
CA GLU A 61 -0.43 -0.69 -6.65
C GLU A 61 -1.34 -1.86 -6.98
N LEU A 62 -2.48 -1.94 -6.30
CA LEU A 62 -3.48 -2.97 -6.54
C LEU A 62 -4.72 -2.34 -7.16
N TYR A 63 -5.29 -3.01 -8.15
CA TYR A 63 -6.48 -2.59 -8.87
C TYR A 63 -7.54 -3.67 -8.82
N ASN A 64 -8.81 -3.28 -8.86
CA ASN A 64 -9.89 -4.22 -9.13
C ASN A 64 -9.91 -4.62 -10.62
N ALA A 65 -10.70 -5.63 -10.97
CA ALA A 65 -10.84 -6.12 -12.36
C ALA A 65 -11.17 -5.00 -13.38
N ASN A 66 -11.97 -4.01 -12.96
CA ASN A 66 -12.40 -2.90 -13.81
C ASN A 66 -11.46 -1.69 -13.78
N ALA A 67 -10.32 -1.78 -13.08
CA ALA A 67 -9.36 -0.71 -12.85
C ALA A 67 -9.94 0.61 -12.26
N LYS A 68 -11.14 0.57 -11.67
CA LYS A 68 -11.81 1.73 -11.06
C LYS A 68 -11.35 1.99 -9.63
N ILE A 69 -11.08 0.93 -8.87
CA ILE A 69 -10.64 1.04 -7.48
C ILE A 69 -9.14 0.74 -7.46
N LYS A 70 -8.36 1.69 -6.92
CA LYS A 70 -6.92 1.58 -6.76
C LYS A 70 -6.55 1.68 -5.29
N VAL A 71 -5.74 0.74 -4.83
CA VAL A 71 -5.05 0.81 -3.54
C VAL A 71 -3.56 1.00 -3.81
N SER A 72 -3.05 2.20 -3.52
CA SER A 72 -1.63 2.48 -3.57
C SER A 72 -0.97 2.00 -2.29
N ASN A 73 -0.07 1.03 -2.40
CA ASN A 73 0.75 0.54 -1.30
C ASN A 73 2.24 0.64 -1.67
N THR A 74 2.60 1.75 -2.32
CA THR A 74 3.99 2.15 -2.56
C THR A 74 4.62 2.65 -1.25
N LEU A 75 5.95 2.59 -1.18
CA LEU A 75 6.67 3.09 0.00
C LEU A 75 6.45 4.60 0.19
N ASP A 76 6.44 5.35 -0.90
CA ASP A 76 6.26 6.79 -0.90
C ASP A 76 4.87 7.18 -0.36
N SER A 77 3.80 6.54 -0.85
CA SER A 77 2.44 6.79 -0.34
C SER A 77 2.30 6.44 1.15
N ARG A 78 2.95 5.38 1.62
CA ARG A 78 2.93 5.02 3.04
C ARG A 78 3.69 6.03 3.89
N LEU A 79 4.86 6.47 3.43
CA LEU A 79 5.67 7.46 4.11
C LEU A 79 4.94 8.80 4.20
N GLU A 80 4.34 9.24 3.11
CA GLU A 80 3.55 10.47 3.07
C GLU A 80 2.34 10.40 4.00
N PHE A 81 1.61 9.27 4.02
CA PHE A 81 0.50 9.09 4.94
C PHE A 81 0.96 9.15 6.40
N MET A 82 2.06 8.46 6.73
CA MET A 82 2.63 8.48 8.08
C MET A 82 3.17 9.85 8.47
N SER A 83 3.83 10.57 7.55
CA SER A 83 4.38 11.89 7.84
C SER A 83 3.27 12.86 8.21
N HIS A 84 2.15 12.86 7.48
CA HIS A 84 0.99 13.70 7.79
C HIS A 84 0.41 13.42 9.19
N GLN A 85 0.31 12.14 9.57
CA GLN A 85 -0.18 11.76 10.90
C GLN A 85 0.80 12.17 12.01
N MET A 86 2.10 12.04 11.78
CA MET A 86 3.14 12.35 12.76
C MET A 86 3.57 13.83 12.77
N MET A 87 3.14 14.65 11.81
CA MET A 87 3.50 16.07 11.71
C MET A 87 3.32 16.86 13.02
N PRO A 88 2.24 16.68 13.80
CA PRO A 88 2.09 17.37 15.08
C PRO A 88 3.20 17.04 16.07
N GLU A 89 3.59 15.76 16.15
CA GLU A 89 4.66 15.30 17.04
C GLU A 89 6.02 15.80 16.56
N ILE A 90 6.31 15.67 15.26
CA ILE A 90 7.55 16.16 14.64
C ILE A 90 7.71 17.66 14.92
N ARG A 91 6.64 18.45 14.78
CA ARG A 91 6.66 19.88 15.09
C ARG A 91 7.02 20.13 16.56
N VAL A 92 6.44 19.37 17.49
CA VAL A 92 6.73 19.50 18.92
C VAL A 92 8.18 19.11 19.24
N TYR A 93 8.71 18.06 18.61
CA TYR A 93 10.11 17.66 18.80
C TYR A 93 11.10 18.68 18.26
N LEU A 94 10.81 19.31 17.12
CA LEU A 94 11.72 20.27 16.49
C LEU A 94 11.62 21.69 17.08
N TYR A 95 10.42 22.14 17.40
CA TYR A 95 10.15 23.54 17.77
C TYR A 95 9.64 23.70 19.21
N GLY A 96 9.51 22.60 19.96
CA GLY A 96 8.94 22.61 21.30
C GLY A 96 7.41 22.67 21.31
N LYS A 97 6.85 22.51 22.51
CA LYS A 97 5.39 22.62 22.73
C LYS A 97 4.95 24.08 22.64
N ASN A 98 3.78 24.31 22.06
CA ASN A 98 3.17 25.64 22.07
C ASN A 98 2.67 26.01 23.47
N SER A 99 3.29 27.02 24.10
CA SER A 99 2.92 27.50 25.45
C SER A 99 1.46 27.98 25.56
N ASN A 100 0.83 28.35 24.44
CA ASN A 100 -0.56 28.82 24.42
C ASN A 100 -1.57 27.67 24.27
N ARG A 101 -1.14 26.43 23.95
CA ARG A 101 -2.03 25.27 23.85
C ARG A 101 -2.29 24.70 25.24
N LYS A 102 -3.49 24.94 25.77
CA LYS A 102 -3.90 24.52 27.13
C LYS A 102 -4.53 23.12 27.20
N PHE A 103 -5.10 22.64 26.10
CA PHE A 103 -5.85 21.38 26.03
C PHE A 103 -5.33 20.52 24.86
N ASN A 104 -5.32 19.20 25.05
CA ASN A 104 -4.83 18.22 24.07
C ASN A 104 -5.93 17.28 23.56
N ASP A 105 -7.15 17.56 23.99
CA ASP A 105 -8.41 16.89 23.73
C ASP A 105 -8.89 17.12 22.30
#